data_AF-A0A382UHG7-F1
#
_entry.id   AF-A0A382UHG7-F1
#
_cell.length_a   1.000
_cell.length_b   1.000
_cell.length_c   1.000
_cell.angle_alpha   90.00
_cell.angle_beta   90.00
_cell.angle_gamma   90.00
#
_symmetry.space_group_name_H-M   'P 1'
#
loop_
_entity.id
_entity.type
_entity.pdbx_description
1 polymer ?
#
loop_
_entity_poly.entity_id
_entity_poly.type
_entity_poly.pdbx_seq_one_letter_code
_entity_poly.pdbx_strand_id
1 'polypeptide(L)' 'WENIVCSCIPCNTRKSNRTPREAGLHLISKPRKPKWRPFIQVSFGVKTHESWKHFIDVAYWNVELG' A
#
# COMPACT_ATOMS: atom_id res chain seq x y z
N TRP A 1 7.53 1.42 1.42
CA TRP A 1 7.91 1.11 0.02
C TRP A 1 8.99 0.05 -0.06
N GLU A 2 10.04 0.15 0.76
CA GLU A 2 11.15 -0.82 0.77
C GLU A 2 10.87 -2.06 1.65
N ASN A 3 9.68 -2.13 2.22
CA ASN A 3 9.23 -3.17 3.14
C ASN A 3 7.90 -3.83 2.70
N ILE A 4 7.40 -3.53 1.50
CA ILE A 4 6.11 -4.01 1.00
C ILE A 4 6.31 -4.64 -0.38
N VAL A 5 5.69 -5.78 -0.60
CA VAL A 5 5.65 -6.52 -1.88
C VAL A 5 4.24 -7.05 -2.12
N CYS A 6 3.88 -7.30 -3.38
CA CYS A 6 2.63 -7.99 -3.71
C CYS A 6 2.72 -9.49 -3.41
N SER A 7 1.60 -10.10 -3.03
CA SER A 7 1.49 -11.54 -2.79
C SER A 7 0.09 -12.04 -3.13
N CYS A 8 -0.03 -13.32 -3.50
CA CYS A 8 -1.32 -14.00 -3.50
C CYS A 8 -1.80 -14.26 -2.05
N ILE A 9 -3.09 -14.57 -1.90
CA ILE A 9 -3.69 -14.86 -0.59
C ILE A 9 -2.97 -16.02 0.13
N PRO A 10 -2.71 -17.19 -0.50
CA PRO A 10 -2.01 -18.29 0.16
C PRO A 10 -0.61 -17.93 0.68
N CYS A 11 0.17 -17.17 -0.10
CA CYS A 11 1.49 -16.72 0.32
C CYS A 11 1.41 -15.75 1.50
N ASN A 12 0.45 -14.82 1.48
CA ASN A 12 0.24 -13.87 2.57
C ASN A 12 -0.15 -14.60 3.86
N THR A 13 -1.07 -15.56 3.77
CA THR A 13 -1.51 -16.39 4.90
C THR A 13 -0.36 -17.24 5.43
N ARG A 14 0.44 -17.88 4.56
CA ARG A 14 1.62 -18.65 4.96
C ARG A 14 2.66 -17.77 5.66
N LYS A 15 2.90 -16.55 5.16
CA LYS A 15 3.80 -15.59 5.81
C LYS A 15 3.29 -15.23 7.21
N SER A 16 2.04 -14.79 7.33
CA SER A 16 1.45 -14.34 8.60
C SER A 16 2.38 -13.33 9.32
N ASN A 17 2.56 -13.47 10.63
CA ASN A 17 3.42 -12.62 11.48
C ASN A 17 4.92 -12.95 11.42
N ARG A 18 5.38 -13.64 10.37
CA ARG A 18 6.80 -13.99 10.18
C ARG A 18 7.44 -13.19 9.06
N THR A 19 8.75 -13.02 9.07
CA THR A 19 9.48 -12.51 7.89
C THR A 19 9.40 -13.51 6.72
N PRO A 20 9.61 -13.09 5.46
CA PRO A 20 9.70 -14.04 4.35
C PRO A 20 10.70 -15.18 4.63
N ARG A 21 11.87 -14.85 5.20
CA ARG A 21 12.90 -15.84 5.58
C ARG A 21 12.38 -16.84 6.62
N GLU A 22 11.74 -16.37 7.68
CA GLU A 22 11.15 -17.23 8.72
C GLU A 22 10.00 -18.12 8.20
N ALA A 23 9.29 -17.68 7.16
CA ALA A 23 8.24 -18.46 6.50
C ALA A 23 8.77 -19.40 5.40
N GLY A 24 10.09 -19.41 5.14
CA GLY A 24 10.71 -20.15 4.05
C GLY A 24 10.29 -19.63 2.66
N LEU A 25 10.04 -18.33 2.55
CA LEU A 25 9.64 -17.64 1.33
C LEU A 25 10.80 -16.77 0.79
N HIS A 26 10.90 -16.70 -0.53
CA HIS A 26 11.85 -15.84 -1.22
C HIS A 26 11.12 -14.75 -1.99
N LEU A 27 11.66 -13.53 -1.94
CA LEU A 27 11.12 -12.42 -2.70
C LEU A 27 11.54 -12.56 -4.18
N ILE A 28 10.57 -12.43 -5.08
CA ILE A 28 10.80 -12.43 -6.54
C ILE A 28 11.62 -11.19 -6.95
N SER A 29 11.40 -10.06 -6.27
CA SER A 29 12.13 -8.82 -6.52
C SER A 29 12.38 -8.05 -5.22
N LYS A 30 13.44 -7.24 -5.22
CA LYS A 30 13.73 -6.36 -4.08
C LYS A 30 12.67 -5.23 -4.04
N PRO A 31 12.01 -5.02 -2.88
CA PRO A 31 11.09 -3.91 -2.69
C PRO A 31 11.84 -2.59 -2.85
N ARG A 32 11.26 -1.64 -3.58
CA ARG A 32 11.88 -0.34 -3.86
C ARG A 32 10.80 0.71 -4.07
N LYS A 33 11.14 1.98 -3.80
CA LYS A 33 10.25 3.11 -4.11
C LYS A 33 9.98 3.17 -5.62
N PRO A 34 8.71 3.30 -6.06
CA PRO A 34 8.42 3.50 -7.47
C PRO A 34 9.02 4.83 -7.93
N LYS A 35 9.49 4.88 -9.18
CA LYS A 35 9.92 6.13 -9.80
C LYS A 35 8.67 6.97 -10.09
N TRP A 36 8.60 8.15 -9.50
CA TRP A 36 7.51 9.09 -9.76
C TRP A 36 7.53 9.48 -11.24
N ARG A 37 6.39 9.34 -11.92
CA ARG A 37 6.24 9.75 -13.33
C ARG A 37 5.41 11.04 -13.35
N PRO A 38 6.01 12.21 -13.66
CA PRO A 38 5.34 13.50 -13.55
C PRO A 38 4.10 13.68 -14.43
N PHE A 39 3.89 12.81 -15.42
CA PHE A 39 2.80 12.93 -16.41
C PHE A 39 1.59 12.04 -16.12
N ILE A 40 1.55 11.32 -14.99
CA ILE A 40 0.32 10.63 -14.59
C ILE A 40 -0.57 11.63 -13.88
N GLN A 41 -1.41 12.36 -14.63
CA GLN A 41 -2.59 12.99 -14.07
C GLN A 41 -3.54 11.88 -13.62
N VAL A 42 -3.46 11.51 -12.33
CA VAL A 42 -4.49 10.68 -11.72
C VAL A 42 -5.71 11.57 -11.55
N SER A 43 -6.64 11.48 -12.49
CA SER A 43 -7.97 12.07 -12.31
C SER A 43 -8.64 11.34 -11.14
N PHE A 44 -8.78 11.99 -9.99
CA PHE A 44 -9.59 11.53 -8.85
C PHE A 44 -11.10 11.54 -9.16
N GLY A 45 -11.48 11.26 -10.42
CA GLY A 45 -12.87 11.17 -10.89
C GLY A 45 -13.53 9.82 -10.58
N VAL A 46 -12.82 8.91 -9.92
CA VAL A 46 -13.41 7.65 -9.46
C VAL A 46 -14.21 7.96 -8.20
N LYS A 47 -15.53 7.71 -8.23
CA LYS A 47 -16.38 7.72 -7.03
C LYS A 47 -15.67 6.93 -5.93
N THR A 48 -15.05 7.64 -4.98
CA THR A 48 -14.47 7.01 -3.80
C THR A 48 -15.60 6.35 -3.04
N HIS A 49 -15.45 5.06 -2.75
CA HIS A 49 -16.44 4.34 -1.96
C HIS A 49 -16.67 5.09 -0.64
N GLU A 50 -17.92 5.27 -0.23
CA GLU A 50 -18.32 6.13 0.90
C GLU A 50 -17.52 5.84 2.19
N SER A 51 -17.22 4.56 2.45
CA SER A 51 -16.42 4.14 3.61
C SER A 51 -14.99 4.70 3.64
N TRP A 52 -14.47 5.17 2.50
CA TRP A 52 -13.13 5.74 2.38
C TRP A 52 -13.11 7.26 2.59
N LYS A 53 -14.27 7.92 2.65
CA LYS A 53 -14.34 9.38 2.84
C LYS A 53 -13.56 9.84 4.07
N HIS A 54 -13.70 9.15 5.21
CA HIS A 54 -12.99 9.50 6.44
C HIS A 54 -11.45 9.44 6.33
N PHE A 55 -10.89 8.69 5.38
CA PHE A 55 -9.45 8.52 5.23
C PHE A 55 -8.85 9.39 4.12
N ILE A 56 -9.67 9.82 3.16
CA ILE A 56 -9.24 10.50 1.94
C ILE A 56 -9.70 11.97 1.93
N ASP A 57 -10.69 12.33 2.75
CA ASP A 57 -11.16 13.71 2.82
C ASP A 57 -10.01 14.65 3.23
N VAL A 58 -9.81 15.67 2.40
CA VAL A 58 -8.80 16.72 2.56
C VAL A 58 -9.00 17.45 3.88
N ALA A 59 -10.22 17.48 4.42
CA ALA A 59 -10.49 18.02 5.74
C ALA A 59 -9.79 17.24 6.87
N TYR A 60 -9.65 15.91 6.77
CA TYR A 60 -9.01 15.07 7.79
C TYR A 60 -7.48 15.26 7.85
N TRP A 61 -6.85 15.55 6.71
CA TRP A 61 -5.40 15.79 6.63
C TRP A 61 -4.95 17.18 7.12
N ASN A 62 -5.88 18.13 7.26
CA ASN A 62 -5.60 19.50 7.71
C ASN A 62 -5.97 19.76 9.17
N VAL A 63 -6.40 18.75 9.92
CA VAL A 63 -6.60 18.88 11.36
C VAL A 63 -5.31 18.50 12.08
N GLU A 64 -4.73 19.43 12.83
CA GLU A 64 -3.64 19.10 13.76
C GLU A 64 -4.16 18.08 14.77
N LEU A 65 -3.55 16.90 14.81
CA LEU A 65 -3.74 15.96 15.90
C LEU A 65 -2.96 16.52 17.10
N GLY A 66 -3.65 17.29 17.93
CA GLY A 66 -3.16 17.76 19.22
C GLY A 66 -2.95 16.63 20.23
#